data_AF-A0A833GS77-F1
#
_entry.id   AF-A0A833GS77-F1
#
_cell.length_a   1.000
_cell.length_b   1.000
_cell.length_c   1.000
_cell.angle_alpha   90.00
_cell.angle_beta   90.00
_cell.angle_gamma   90.00
#
_symmetry.space_group_name_H-M   'P 1'
#
loop_
_entity.id
_entity.type
_entity.pdbx_description
1 polymer ?
#
loop_
_entity_poly.entity_id
_entity_poly.type
_entity_poly.pdbx_seq_one_letter_code
_entity_poly.pdbx_strand_id
1 'polypeptide(L)'
;MSPEDTTPIIDLRFTHAVHKRGDVAIVLTWNIHRGEGCIVLLPASGRVAPENIVPCLVNEADAWRWHDKIGDPFYQETNAALFACALGLPADLRSIHMVRAIIQDHLEDFTHIPPMPDAMRVHVADAFAVDQDGKEVHQEVHAYA
;
A
#
# COMPACT_ATOMS: atom_id res chain seq x y z
N MET A 1 22.02 6.18 -10.17
CA MET A 1 20.68 5.60 -10.08
C MET A 1 20.78 4.20 -10.64
N SER A 2 20.73 3.20 -9.77
CA SER A 2 20.58 1.81 -10.21
C SER A 2 19.16 1.62 -10.75
N PRO A 3 18.91 0.60 -11.58
CA PRO A 3 17.57 0.32 -12.12
C PRO A 3 16.47 0.17 -11.03
N GLU A 4 16.87 -0.19 -9.81
CA GLU A 4 16.01 -0.33 -8.63
C GLU A 4 15.36 1.00 -8.20
N ASP A 5 16.03 2.14 -8.42
CA ASP A 5 15.54 3.48 -8.03
C ASP A 5 14.32 3.97 -8.84
N THR A 6 13.94 3.25 -9.91
CA THR A 6 12.84 3.68 -10.80
C THR A 6 11.55 2.89 -10.68
N THR A 7 11.55 1.81 -9.89
CA THR A 7 10.34 1.00 -9.71
C THR A 7 9.34 1.75 -8.83
N PRO A 8 8.10 1.98 -9.28
CA PRO A 8 7.10 2.64 -8.46
C PRO A 8 6.74 1.78 -7.23
N ILE A 9 6.42 2.41 -6.10
CA ILE A 9 5.98 1.72 -4.88
C ILE A 9 4.60 1.07 -5.10
N ILE A 10 3.74 1.74 -5.87
CA ILE A 10 2.39 1.29 -6.23
C ILE A 10 2.16 1.44 -7.74
N ASP A 11 1.48 0.47 -8.33
CA ASP A 11 1.01 0.54 -9.71
C ASP A 11 -0.50 0.31 -9.75
N LEU A 12 -1.25 1.39 -9.88
CA LEU A 12 -2.71 1.37 -9.81
C LEU A 12 -3.38 0.67 -11.00
N ARG A 13 -2.61 0.27 -12.04
CA ARG A 13 -3.12 -0.65 -13.08
C ARG A 13 -3.49 -2.01 -12.50
N PHE A 14 -2.86 -2.39 -11.40
CA PHE A 14 -3.16 -3.59 -10.63
C PHE A 14 -3.86 -3.20 -9.34
N THR A 15 -5.14 -3.52 -9.25
CA THR A 15 -5.97 -3.18 -8.11
C THR A 15 -6.83 -4.39 -7.75
N HIS A 16 -6.91 -4.69 -6.45
CA HIS A 16 -7.83 -5.70 -5.94
C HIS A 16 -9.27 -5.15 -5.87
N ALA A 17 -9.44 -3.97 -5.25
CA ALA A 17 -10.73 -3.31 -5.15
C ALA A 17 -10.58 -1.78 -5.08
N VAL A 18 -11.64 -1.07 -5.47
CA VAL A 18 -11.75 0.38 -5.34
C VAL A 18 -13.05 0.74 -4.64
N HIS A 19 -12.94 1.54 -3.59
CA HIS A 19 -14.06 2.13 -2.88
C HIS A 19 -13.98 3.66 -2.93
N LYS A 20 -15.07 4.31 -2.55
CA LYS A 20 -15.13 5.77 -2.43
C LYS A 20 -15.94 6.15 -1.21
N ARG A 21 -15.41 7.07 -0.40
CA ARG A 21 -16.14 7.69 0.72
C ARG A 21 -15.95 9.20 0.67
N GLY A 22 -17.03 9.90 0.36
CA GLY A 22 -16.99 11.35 0.14
C GLY A 22 -15.98 11.72 -0.95
N ASP A 23 -15.00 12.54 -0.56
CA ASP A 23 -13.95 13.08 -1.44
C ASP A 23 -12.66 12.24 -1.45
N VAL A 24 -12.70 11.01 -0.93
CA VAL A 24 -11.55 10.09 -0.86
C VAL A 24 -11.83 8.82 -1.66
N ALA A 25 -10.92 8.48 -2.57
CA ALA A 25 -10.86 7.19 -3.21
C ALA A 25 -9.96 6.25 -2.39
N ILE A 26 -10.39 5.00 -2.24
CA ILE A 26 -9.73 3.98 -1.44
C ILE A 26 -9.39 2.84 -2.38
N VAL A 27 -8.11 2.54 -2.54
CA VAL A 27 -7.63 1.50 -3.45
C VAL A 27 -6.95 0.43 -2.62
N LEU A 28 -7.43 -0.80 -2.73
CA LEU A 28 -6.75 -1.99 -2.22
C LEU A 28 -5.83 -2.52 -3.31
N THR A 29 -4.52 -2.52 -3.06
CA THR A 29 -3.49 -2.92 -4.03
C THR A 29 -2.28 -3.50 -3.30
N TRP A 30 -1.12 -3.56 -3.95
CA TRP A 30 0.12 -4.10 -3.42
C TRP A 30 1.20 -3.03 -3.36
N ASN A 31 1.98 -3.08 -2.29
CA ASN A 31 3.25 -2.37 -2.21
C ASN A 31 4.32 -3.24 -2.90
N ILE A 32 4.77 -2.82 -4.08
CA ILE A 32 5.68 -3.61 -4.93
C ILE A 32 7.02 -3.86 -4.23
N HIS A 33 7.52 -2.88 -3.48
CA HIS A 33 8.81 -2.99 -2.80
C HIS A 33 8.76 -3.92 -1.58
N ARG A 34 7.59 -4.05 -0.94
CA ARG A 34 7.40 -4.89 0.25
C ARG A 34 6.74 -6.24 -0.05
N GLY A 35 6.17 -6.41 -1.23
CA GLY A 35 5.48 -7.65 -1.63
C GLY A 35 4.21 -7.94 -0.83
N GLU A 36 3.59 -6.94 -0.23
CA GLU A 36 2.44 -7.07 0.69
C GLU A 36 1.23 -6.25 0.22
N GLY A 37 0.05 -6.52 0.79
CA GLY A 37 -1.14 -5.71 0.56
C GLY A 37 -1.00 -4.29 1.11
N CYS A 38 -1.63 -3.31 0.47
CA CYS A 38 -1.71 -1.95 0.99
C CYS A 38 -3.06 -1.28 0.66
N ILE A 39 -3.50 -0.41 1.58
CA ILE A 39 -4.58 0.55 1.37
C ILE A 39 -3.95 1.85 0.88
N VAL A 40 -4.41 2.36 -0.25
CA VAL A 40 -4.01 3.66 -0.79
C VAL A 40 -5.20 4.60 -0.77
N LEU A 41 -5.04 5.75 -0.11
CA LEU A 41 -6.02 6.84 -0.14
C LEU A 41 -5.57 7.91 -1.14
N LEU A 42 -6.49 8.32 -2.00
CA LEU A 42 -6.29 9.36 -3.02
C LEU A 42 -7.41 10.41 -2.96
N PRO A 43 -7.13 11.69 -3.30
CA PRO A 43 -8.18 12.68 -3.50
C PRO A 43 -9.11 12.27 -4.65
N ALA A 44 -10.43 12.33 -4.44
CA ALA A 44 -11.44 12.03 -5.45
C ALA A 44 -12.19 13.28 -5.97
N SER A 45 -11.91 14.46 -5.41
CA SER A 45 -12.72 15.68 -5.61
C SER A 45 -12.09 16.73 -6.53
N GLY A 46 -10.97 16.43 -7.21
CA GLY A 46 -10.27 17.39 -8.09
C GLY A 46 -9.72 18.62 -7.36
N ARG A 47 -9.79 18.66 -6.03
CA ARG A 47 -9.27 19.74 -5.18
C ARG A 47 -7.75 19.81 -5.15
N VAL A 48 -7.10 18.69 -5.47
CA VAL A 48 -5.65 18.56 -5.58
C VAL A 48 -5.33 18.42 -7.06
N ALA A 49 -4.45 19.28 -7.57
CA ALA A 49 -3.98 19.16 -8.95
C ALA A 49 -3.26 17.80 -9.13
N PRO A 50 -3.41 17.12 -10.27
CA PRO A 50 -2.85 15.78 -10.48
C PRO A 50 -1.35 15.66 -10.14
N GLU A 51 -0.56 16.69 -10.46
CA GLU A 51 0.88 16.78 -10.19
C GLU A 51 1.23 16.94 -8.69
N ASN A 52 0.26 17.30 -7.85
CA ASN A 52 0.42 17.52 -6.42
C ASN A 52 -0.24 16.41 -5.57
N ILE A 53 -0.76 15.36 -6.20
CA ILE A 53 -1.35 14.24 -5.47
C ILE A 53 -0.25 13.52 -4.69
N VAL A 54 -0.42 13.47 -3.37
CA VAL A 54 0.39 12.65 -2.47
C VAL A 54 -0.45 11.47 -2.00
N PRO A 55 -0.19 10.25 -2.50
CA PRO A 55 -0.90 9.06 -2.04
C PRO A 55 -0.60 8.79 -0.57
N CYS A 56 -1.63 8.43 0.19
CA CYS A 56 -1.48 8.04 1.59
C CYS A 56 -1.58 6.52 1.69
N LEU A 57 -0.51 5.86 2.17
CA LEU A 57 -0.40 4.41 2.17
C LEU A 57 -0.50 3.86 3.60
N VAL A 58 -1.27 2.79 3.77
CA VAL A 58 -1.22 1.91 4.94
C VAL A 58 -0.87 0.52 4.44
N ASN A 59 0.32 0.06 4.79
CA ASN A 59 0.77 -1.28 4.44
C ASN A 59 0.23 -2.32 5.44
N GLU A 60 0.07 -3.57 4.99
CA GLU A 60 -0.41 -4.69 5.79
C GLU A 60 0.38 -4.88 7.09
N ALA A 61 1.73 -4.91 7.03
CA ALA A 61 2.57 -5.06 8.22
C ALA A 61 2.40 -3.93 9.26
N ASP A 62 1.89 -2.76 8.86
CA ASP A 62 1.68 -1.60 9.74
C ASP A 62 0.19 -1.37 10.09
N ALA A 63 -0.72 -2.19 9.55
CA ALA A 63 -2.16 -2.05 9.70
C ALA A 63 -2.61 -2.14 11.17
N TRP A 64 -1.93 -2.94 11.99
CA TRP A 64 -2.23 -3.09 13.43
C TRP A 64 -2.21 -1.77 14.20
N ARG A 65 -1.43 -0.77 13.74
CA ARG A 65 -1.35 0.55 14.37
C ARG A 65 -2.67 1.31 14.31
N TRP A 66 -3.54 0.96 13.37
CA TRP A 66 -4.85 1.56 13.16
C TRP A 66 -5.99 0.85 13.89
N HIS A 67 -5.71 -0.32 14.49
CA HIS A 67 -6.71 -1.11 15.20
C HIS A 67 -7.13 -0.42 16.52
N ASP A 68 -8.44 -0.37 16.79
CA ASP A 68 -8.99 0.38 17.93
C ASP A 68 -8.55 -0.10 19.31
N LYS A 69 -8.22 -1.39 19.45
CA LYS A 69 -7.88 -1.99 20.76
C LYS A 69 -6.39 -2.06 21.06
N ILE A 70 -5.53 -2.08 20.04
CA ILE A 70 -4.09 -2.35 20.20
C ILE A 70 -3.21 -1.29 19.57
N GLY A 71 -3.76 -0.47 18.66
CA GLY A 71 -3.06 0.66 18.07
C GLY A 71 -2.92 1.82 19.06
N ASP A 72 -1.93 2.67 18.81
CA ASP A 72 -1.73 3.89 19.58
C ASP A 72 -2.69 4.98 19.07
N PRO A 73 -3.63 5.49 19.91
CA PRO A 73 -4.55 6.55 19.52
C PRO A 73 -3.83 7.83 19.05
N PHE A 74 -2.69 8.16 19.64
CA PHE A 74 -1.93 9.36 19.26
C PHE A 74 -1.33 9.22 17.86
N TYR A 75 -0.77 8.05 17.54
CA TYR A 75 -0.32 7.71 16.19
C TYR A 75 -1.48 7.82 15.18
N GLN A 76 -2.65 7.26 15.50
CA GLN A 76 -3.82 7.26 14.60
C GLN A 76 -4.31 8.67 14.30
N GLU A 77 -4.48 9.51 15.33
CA GLU A 77 -4.93 10.90 15.15
C GLU A 77 -3.92 11.73 14.37
N THR A 78 -2.63 11.63 14.73
CA THR A 78 -1.55 12.38 14.07
C THR A 78 -1.44 12.01 12.59
N ASN A 79 -1.43 10.72 12.26
CA ASN A 79 -1.32 10.28 10.86
C ASN A 79 -2.60 10.53 10.07
N ALA A 80 -3.78 10.39 10.69
CA ALA A 80 -5.03 10.75 10.03
C ALA A 80 -5.11 12.25 9.70
N ALA A 81 -4.54 13.11 10.55
CA ALA A 81 -4.42 14.54 10.26
C ALA A 81 -3.47 14.83 9.10
N LEU A 82 -2.31 14.17 9.04
CA LEU A 82 -1.38 14.28 7.92
C LEU A 82 -2.01 13.80 6.61
N PHE A 83 -2.72 12.67 6.65
CA PHE A 83 -3.42 12.12 5.50
C PHE A 83 -4.54 13.04 5.04
N ALA A 84 -5.34 13.60 5.96
CA ALA A 84 -6.38 14.55 5.61
C ALA A 84 -5.81 15.78 4.88
N CYS A 85 -4.66 16.29 5.34
CA CYS A 85 -3.94 17.38 4.69
C CYS A 85 -3.47 17.00 3.27
N ALA A 86 -2.82 15.84 3.12
CA ALA A 86 -2.35 15.33 1.82
C ALA A 86 -3.50 15.08 0.83
N LEU A 87 -4.67 14.70 1.34
CA LEU A 87 -5.89 14.47 0.56
C LEU A 87 -6.61 15.79 0.18
N GLY A 88 -6.13 16.95 0.64
CA GLY A 88 -6.77 18.24 0.40
C GLY A 88 -8.13 18.39 1.11
N LEU A 89 -8.32 17.68 2.21
CA LEU A 89 -9.53 17.77 3.04
C LEU A 89 -9.47 19.01 3.95
N PRO A 90 -10.62 19.51 4.42
CA PRO A 90 -10.65 20.54 5.45
C PRO A 90 -9.85 20.14 6.69
N ALA A 91 -9.14 21.11 7.28
CA ALA A 91 -8.41 20.92 8.54
C ALA A 91 -9.37 20.93 9.75
N ASP A 92 -10.31 19.99 9.78
CA ASP A 92 -11.31 19.81 10.83
C ASP A 92 -11.27 18.38 11.43
N LEU A 93 -11.75 18.24 12.67
CA LEU A 93 -11.80 16.92 13.35
C LEU A 93 -12.65 15.91 12.56
N ARG A 94 -13.65 16.38 11.82
CA ARG A 94 -14.49 15.53 10.99
C ARG A 94 -13.69 14.84 9.89
N SER A 95 -12.79 15.55 9.22
CA SER A 95 -11.94 14.98 8.16
C SER A 95 -10.94 13.99 8.73
N ILE A 96 -10.35 14.30 9.89
CA ILE A 96 -9.44 13.40 10.61
C ILE A 96 -10.16 12.11 11.01
N HIS A 97 -11.34 12.21 11.64
CA HIS A 97 -12.13 11.04 12.02
C HIS A 97 -12.61 10.25 10.80
N MET A 98 -12.97 10.91 9.70
CA MET A 98 -13.34 10.23 8.46
C MET A 98 -12.17 9.41 7.89
N VAL A 99 -10.96 9.97 7.83
CA VAL A 99 -9.77 9.25 7.35
C VAL A 99 -9.44 8.06 8.25
N ARG A 100 -9.46 8.25 9.57
CA ARG A 100 -9.25 7.15 10.53
C ARG A 100 -10.30 6.05 10.34
N ALA A 101 -11.59 6.42 10.25
CA ALA A 101 -12.67 5.46 10.07
C ALA A 101 -12.55 4.69 8.76
N ILE A 102 -12.17 5.37 7.64
CA ILE A 102 -11.89 4.69 6.37
C ILE A 102 -10.85 3.59 6.58
N ILE A 103 -9.71 3.91 7.19
CA ILE A 103 -8.64 2.93 7.36
C ILE A 103 -9.10 1.76 8.22
N GLN A 104 -9.84 2.06 9.30
CA GLN A 104 -10.38 1.05 10.24
C GLN A 104 -11.40 0.12 9.59
N ASP A 105 -12.33 0.68 8.80
CA ASP A 105 -13.36 -0.07 8.08
C ASP A 105 -12.75 -1.03 7.04
N HIS A 106 -11.51 -0.78 6.60
CA HIS A 106 -10.80 -1.56 5.59
C HIS A 106 -9.66 -2.44 6.14
N LEU A 107 -9.46 -2.52 7.46
CA LEU A 107 -8.39 -3.37 8.03
C LEU A 107 -8.62 -4.87 7.77
N GLU A 108 -9.87 -5.31 7.77
CA GLU A 108 -10.20 -6.72 7.51
C GLU A 108 -9.97 -7.11 6.04
N ASP A 109 -9.98 -6.13 5.13
CA ASP A 109 -9.78 -6.39 3.71
C ASP A 109 -8.37 -6.89 3.38
N PHE A 110 -7.36 -6.61 4.23
CA PHE A 110 -6.03 -7.19 4.09
C PHE A 110 -6.06 -8.72 4.02
N THR A 111 -6.98 -9.36 4.76
CA THR A 111 -7.14 -10.82 4.74
C THR A 111 -7.73 -11.37 3.45
N HIS A 112 -8.27 -10.49 2.61
CA HIS A 112 -8.93 -10.81 1.34
C HIS A 112 -8.08 -10.42 0.11
N ILE A 113 -7.03 -9.61 0.29
CA ILE A 113 -6.11 -9.27 -0.79
C ILE A 113 -5.36 -10.55 -1.20
N PRO A 114 -5.45 -10.99 -2.47
CA PRO A 114 -4.73 -12.18 -2.91
C PRO A 114 -3.22 -11.89 -3.00
N PRO A 115 -2.38 -12.94 -3.11
CA PRO A 115 -0.95 -12.76 -3.35
C PRO A 115 -0.68 -11.83 -4.54
N MET A 116 0.38 -11.03 -4.44
CA MET A 116 0.76 -10.07 -5.49
C MET A 116 0.91 -10.77 -6.86
N PRO A 117 0.25 -10.28 -7.92
CA PRO A 117 0.34 -10.87 -9.26
C PRO A 117 1.79 -10.96 -9.75
N ASP A 118 2.13 -12.06 -10.44
CA ASP A 118 3.48 -12.26 -10.99
C ASP A 118 3.91 -11.14 -11.93
N ALA A 119 2.96 -10.57 -12.68
CA ALA A 119 3.20 -9.43 -13.58
C ALA A 119 3.67 -8.15 -12.85
N MET A 120 3.50 -8.06 -11.53
CA MET A 120 4.01 -6.96 -10.69
C MET A 120 5.35 -7.28 -10.02
N ARG A 121 5.78 -8.55 -10.03
CA ARG A 121 7.00 -8.96 -9.35
C ARG A 121 8.20 -8.42 -10.12
N VAL A 122 9.05 -7.67 -9.43
CA VAL A 122 10.38 -7.32 -9.95
C VAL A 122 11.24 -8.57 -9.80
N HIS A 123 11.77 -9.09 -10.90
CA HIS A 123 12.73 -10.19 -10.87
C HIS A 123 14.06 -9.65 -10.32
N VAL A 124 14.47 -10.09 -9.12
CA VAL A 124 15.66 -9.54 -8.44
C VAL A 124 16.85 -10.52 -8.40
N ALA A 125 16.69 -11.80 -8.75
CA ALA A 125 17.82 -12.72 -8.89
C ALA A 125 17.45 -14.01 -9.64
N ASP A 126 18.39 -14.52 -10.45
CA ASP A 126 18.46 -15.93 -10.84
C ASP A 126 19.21 -16.70 -9.75
N ALA A 127 18.61 -17.75 -9.19
CA ALA A 127 19.31 -18.65 -8.28
C ALA A 127 19.93 -19.80 -9.07
N PHE A 128 21.26 -19.90 -9.05
CA PHE A 128 21.98 -21.05 -9.59
C PHE A 128 22.12 -22.10 -8.49
N ALA A 129 21.35 -23.18 -8.57
CA ALA A 129 21.61 -24.37 -7.78
C ALA A 129 22.55 -25.28 -8.60
N VAL A 130 23.75 -25.53 -8.07
CA VAL A 130 24.70 -26.49 -8.63
C VAL A 130 24.54 -27.82 -7.88
N ASP A 131 24.16 -28.87 -8.58
CA ASP A 131 24.09 -30.22 -8.03
C ASP A 131 25.51 -30.82 -7.82
N GLN A 132 25.66 -31.85 -6.99
CA GLN A 132 26.94 -32.52 -6.68
C GLN A 132 27.69 -33.09 -7.91
N ASP A 133 26.99 -33.32 -9.02
CA ASP A 133 27.48 -33.76 -10.32
C ASP A 133 27.79 -32.59 -11.30
N GLY A 134 27.65 -31.33 -10.85
CA GLY A 134 28.00 -30.15 -11.64
C GLY A 134 26.95 -29.74 -12.68
N LYS A 135 25.73 -30.26 -12.61
CA LYS A 135 24.61 -29.83 -13.46
C LYS A 135 23.96 -28.58 -12.88
N GLU A 136 23.91 -27.52 -13.67
CA GLU A 136 23.17 -26.30 -13.34
C GLU A 136 21.66 -26.56 -13.50
N VAL A 137 20.91 -26.36 -12.42
CA VAL A 137 19.44 -26.35 -12.46
C VAL A 137 18.99 -24.89 -12.36
N HIS A 138 18.35 -24.41 -13.42
CA HIS A 138 17.74 -23.09 -13.45
C HIS A 138 16.41 -23.16 -12.70
N GLN A 139 16.33 -22.53 -11.53
CA GLN A 139 15.09 -22.47 -10.75
C GLN A 139 14.85 -21.03 -10.34
N GLU A 140 13.68 -20.51 -10.72
CA GLU A 140 13.23 -19.20 -10.26
C GLU A 140 12.97 -19.25 -8.76
N VAL A 141 13.65 -18.38 -8.01
CA VAL A 141 13.49 -18.27 -6.55
C VAL A 141 12.78 -16.98 -6.23
N HIS A 142 11.60 -17.10 -5.63
CA HIS A 142 10.84 -15.98 -5.09
C HIS A 142 11.30 -15.73 -3.65
N ALA A 143 11.92 -14.58 -3.39
CA ALA A 143 12.24 -14.16 -2.02
C ALA A 143 10.99 -13.53 -1.36
N TYR A 144 10.69 -13.97 -0.15
CA TYR A 144 9.76 -13.31 0.76
C TYR A 144 10.60 -12.72 1.91
N ALA A 145 10.44 -11.43 2.21
CA ALA A 145 11.09 -10.74 3.32
C ALA A 145 10.18 -10.72 4.55
#